data_AF-A0A6A3ML52-F1
#
_entry.id   AF-A0A6A3ML52-F1
#
_cell.length_a   1.000
_cell.length_b   1.000
_cell.length_c   1.000
_cell.angle_alpha   90.00
_cell.angle_beta   90.00
_cell.angle_gamma   90.00
#
_symmetry.space_group_name_H-M   'P 1'
#
loop_
_entity.id
_entity.type
_entity.pdbx_description
1 polymer ?
#
loop_
_entity_poly.entity_id
_entity_poly.type
_entity_poly.pdbx_seq_one_letter_code
_entity_poly.pdbx_strand_id
1 'polypeptide(L)'
;MVIAWNAFVVKFKLSPSDRVQQFKTRRDKFFPSTIRGAMTNVHEMSMAGKVRCAVEMKDECPFCYKGIPSMQANQPNLSRDLELAKIRLTELIESSKDKQALRIQAVLAGNEELRSQLDLIEQQTSKRIGSYSNNH
;
A
#
# COMPACT_ATOMS: atom_id res chain seq x y z
N MET A 1 -12.61 -5.75 -13.57
CA MET A 1 -12.86 -7.01 -14.32
C MET A 1 -13.69 -7.93 -13.42
N VAL A 2 -15.01 -7.83 -13.49
CA VAL A 2 -15.93 -8.62 -12.66
C VAL A 2 -16.07 -9.99 -13.31
N ILE A 3 -15.43 -11.01 -12.75
CA ILE A 3 -15.75 -12.39 -13.13
C ILE A 3 -17.17 -12.62 -12.63
N ALA A 4 -18.13 -12.74 -13.54
CA ALA A 4 -19.52 -13.01 -13.22
C ALA A 4 -19.58 -14.23 -12.29
N TRP A 5 -20.18 -14.07 -11.11
CA TRP A 5 -20.24 -15.06 -10.03
C TRP A 5 -20.58 -16.48 -10.51
N ASN A 6 -21.43 -16.61 -11.53
CA ASN A 6 -21.77 -17.88 -12.16
C ASN A 6 -20.57 -18.59 -12.79
N ALA A 7 -19.68 -17.87 -13.47
CA ALA A 7 -18.45 -18.44 -14.04
C ALA A 7 -17.48 -18.90 -12.94
N PHE A 8 -17.50 -18.26 -11.77
CA PHE A 8 -16.77 -18.74 -10.60
C PHE A 8 -17.38 -20.04 -10.06
N VAL A 9 -18.69 -20.08 -9.84
CA VAL A 9 -19.39 -21.26 -9.30
C VAL A 9 -19.24 -22.48 -10.20
N VAL A 10 -19.40 -22.32 -11.52
CA VAL A 10 -19.23 -23.43 -12.48
C VAL A 10 -17.79 -23.96 -12.45
N LYS A 11 -16.80 -23.08 -12.50
CA LYS A 11 -15.38 -23.49 -12.41
C LYS A 11 -15.03 -24.11 -11.04
N PHE A 12 -15.66 -23.66 -9.96
CA PHE A 12 -15.45 -24.23 -8.63
C PHE A 12 -16.05 -25.63 -8.51
N LYS A 13 -17.25 -25.87 -9.07
CA LYS A 13 -17.87 -27.20 -9.09
C LYS A 13 -17.07 -28.22 -9.90
N LEU A 14 -16.44 -27.78 -11.00
CA LEU A 14 -15.68 -28.66 -11.90
C LEU A 14 -14.31 -29.07 -11.32
N SER A 15 -13.64 -28.19 -10.57
CA SER A 15 -12.37 -28.53 -9.93
C SER A 15 -12.22 -27.85 -8.54
N PRO A 16 -12.94 -28.35 -7.53
CA PRO A 16 -12.89 -27.77 -6.18
C PRO A 16 -11.50 -27.81 -5.57
N SER A 17 -10.77 -28.92 -5.76
CA SER A 17 -9.40 -29.12 -5.27
C SER A 17 -8.43 -28.07 -5.83
N ASP A 18 -8.45 -27.85 -7.14
CA ASP A 18 -7.53 -26.93 -7.81
C ASP A 18 -7.82 -25.49 -7.40
N ARG A 19 -9.09 -25.13 -7.21
CA ARG A 19 -9.49 -23.82 -6.72
C ARG A 19 -9.08 -23.60 -5.27
N VAL A 20 -9.26 -24.60 -4.41
CA VAL A 20 -8.78 -24.56 -3.03
C VAL A 20 -7.26 -24.42 -2.99
N GLN A 21 -6.53 -25.13 -3.84
CA GLN A 21 -5.07 -25.03 -3.91
C GLN A 21 -4.62 -23.67 -4.44
N GLN A 22 -5.22 -23.16 -5.52
CA GLN A 22 -4.96 -21.80 -6.01
C GLN A 22 -5.24 -20.74 -4.95
N PHE A 23 -6.34 -20.89 -4.21
CA PHE A 23 -6.68 -20.01 -3.11
C PHE A 23 -5.62 -20.06 -2.00
N LYS A 24 -5.23 -21.26 -1.56
CA LYS A 24 -4.15 -21.46 -0.57
C LYS A 24 -2.86 -20.79 -1.05
N THR A 25 -2.39 -21.08 -2.26
CA THR A 25 -1.18 -20.47 -2.82
C THR A 25 -1.26 -18.95 -2.88
N ARG A 26 -2.41 -18.38 -3.27
CA ARG A 26 -2.58 -16.91 -3.31
C ARG A 26 -2.61 -16.31 -1.91
N ARG A 27 -3.29 -16.97 -0.97
CA ARG A 27 -3.37 -16.56 0.43
C ARG A 27 -1.99 -16.59 1.08
N ASP A 28 -1.22 -17.65 0.86
CA ASP A 28 0.11 -17.83 1.42
C ASP A 28 1.11 -16.82 0.84
N LYS A 29 0.87 -16.30 -0.37
CA LYS A 29 1.59 -15.15 -0.92
C LYS A 29 1.09 -13.81 -0.37
N PHE A 30 -0.22 -13.67 -0.14
CA PHE A 30 -0.85 -12.41 0.27
C PHE A 30 -0.40 -11.94 1.65
N PHE A 31 -0.35 -12.85 2.63
CA PHE A 31 0.05 -12.54 4.01
C PHE A 31 1.45 -11.91 4.12
N PRO A 32 2.51 -12.45 3.48
CA PRO A 32 3.85 -11.87 3.59
C PRO A 32 4.13 -10.70 2.61
N SER A 33 3.35 -10.53 1.54
CA SER A 33 3.70 -9.58 0.47
C SER A 33 2.91 -8.27 0.47
N THR A 34 1.85 -8.18 1.28
CA THR A 34 0.98 -6.99 1.31
C THR A 34 0.85 -6.48 2.73
N ILE A 35 0.78 -5.15 2.89
CA ILE A 35 0.52 -4.53 4.21
C ILE A 35 -0.77 -5.09 4.80
N ARG A 36 -1.84 -5.17 4.01
CA ARG A 36 -3.14 -5.69 4.47
C ARG A 36 -3.04 -7.15 4.91
N GLY A 37 -2.32 -7.99 4.17
CA GLY A 37 -2.05 -9.37 4.57
C GLY A 37 -1.24 -9.45 5.85
N ALA A 38 -0.17 -8.69 5.97
CA ALA A 38 0.64 -8.65 7.19
C ALA A 38 -0.18 -8.19 8.41
N MET A 39 -1.05 -7.18 8.24
CA MET A 39 -2.01 -6.75 9.27
C MET A 39 -3.00 -7.86 9.64
N THR A 40 -3.56 -8.59 8.67
CA THR A 40 -4.43 -9.75 8.94
C THR A 40 -3.67 -10.79 9.78
N ASN A 41 -2.43 -11.10 9.39
CA ASN A 41 -1.62 -12.10 10.10
C ASN A 41 -1.34 -11.70 11.56
N VAL A 42 -0.91 -10.44 11.79
CA VAL A 42 -0.69 -9.92 13.15
C VAL A 42 -1.99 -9.96 13.96
N HIS A 43 -3.12 -9.60 13.36
CA HIS A 43 -4.43 -9.64 14.03
C HIS A 43 -4.82 -11.07 14.42
N GLU A 44 -4.77 -12.01 13.49
CA GLU A 44 -5.10 -13.42 13.73
C GLU A 44 -4.20 -14.05 14.80
N MET A 45 -2.89 -13.80 14.73
CA MET A 45 -1.92 -14.30 15.72
C MET A 45 -2.14 -13.69 17.11
N SER A 46 -2.54 -12.41 17.17
CA SER A 46 -2.89 -11.76 18.43
C SER A 46 -4.12 -12.41 19.06
N MET A 47 -5.18 -12.63 18.26
CA MET A 47 -6.41 -13.29 18.73
C MET A 47 -6.14 -14.73 19.18
N ALA A 48 -5.31 -15.47 18.44
CA ALA A 48 -4.92 -16.84 18.79
C ALA A 48 -4.13 -16.89 20.11
N GLY A 49 -3.25 -15.90 20.33
CA GLY A 49 -2.53 -15.71 21.59
C GLY A 49 -3.38 -15.20 22.74
N LYS A 50 -4.69 -14.97 22.53
CA LYS A 50 -5.62 -14.32 23.48
C LYS A 50 -5.12 -12.96 23.98
N VAL A 51 -4.33 -12.28 23.16
CA VAL A 51 -3.86 -10.92 23.41
C VAL A 51 -4.62 -9.95 22.52
N ARG A 52 -4.57 -8.66 22.86
CA ARG A 52 -5.12 -7.64 21.98
C ARG A 52 -4.31 -7.53 20.70
N CYS A 53 -4.97 -7.06 19.64
CA CYS A 53 -4.34 -6.86 18.34
C CYS A 53 -3.06 -6.02 18.48
N ALA A 54 -1.94 -6.58 18.04
CA ALA A 54 -0.63 -5.94 18.16
C ALA A 54 -0.28 -5.03 16.98
N VAL A 55 -1.21 -4.78 16.05
CA VAL A 55 -1.08 -3.74 15.03
C VAL A 55 -1.12 -2.37 15.72
N GLU A 56 -0.19 -1.48 15.39
CA GLU A 56 -0.15 -0.15 15.98
C GLU A 56 -1.41 0.65 15.66
N MET A 57 -1.87 1.46 16.63
CA MET A 57 -3.09 2.26 16.46
C MET A 57 -3.04 3.16 15.21
N LYS A 58 -1.87 3.73 14.92
CA LYS A 58 -1.65 4.65 13.80
C LYS A 58 -1.88 4.03 12.42
N ASP A 59 -1.75 2.71 12.33
CA ASP A 59 -1.87 1.98 11.06
C ASP A 59 -3.28 1.39 10.85
N GLU A 60 -4.21 1.65 11.78
CA GLU A 60 -5.64 1.29 11.73
C GLU A 60 -5.94 -0.12 11.20
N CYS A 61 -5.80 -1.14 12.05
CA CYS A 61 -6.12 -2.52 11.67
C CYS A 61 -7.58 -2.65 11.18
N PRO A 62 -7.83 -3.07 9.92
CA PRO A 62 -9.16 -3.11 9.34
C PRO A 62 -10.05 -4.24 9.90
N PHE A 63 -9.48 -5.14 10.70
CA PHE A 63 -10.17 -6.27 11.32
C PHE A 63 -10.53 -6.01 12.79
N CYS A 64 -9.96 -4.98 13.40
CA CYS A 64 -10.37 -4.55 14.73
C CYS A 64 -11.73 -3.83 14.66
N TYR A 65 -12.58 -4.05 15.67
CA TYR A 65 -13.81 -3.27 15.80
C TYR A 65 -13.49 -1.78 15.97
N LYS A 66 -14.16 -0.93 15.17
CA LYS A 66 -14.06 0.52 15.30
C LYS A 66 -14.43 0.95 16.71
N GLY A 67 -13.56 1.74 17.35
CA GLY A 67 -13.75 2.20 18.73
C GLY A 67 -13.19 1.29 19.82
N ILE A 68 -12.61 0.12 19.47
CA ILE A 68 -11.78 -0.66 20.40
C ILE A 68 -10.31 -0.36 20.07
N PRO A 69 -9.61 0.44 20.89
CA PRO A 69 -8.21 0.78 20.63
C PRO A 69 -7.35 -0.49 20.64
N SER A 70 -6.48 -0.66 19.63
CA SER A 70 -5.39 -1.64 19.73
C SER A 70 -4.50 -1.24 20.90
N MET A 71 -4.24 -2.12 21.87
CA MET A 71 -3.58 -1.68 23.11
C MET A 71 -2.15 -1.20 22.84
N GLN A 72 -1.69 -0.28 23.69
CA GLN A 72 -0.37 0.36 23.67
C GLN A 72 0.77 -0.65 23.40
N ALA A 73 1.78 -0.17 22.69
CA ALA A 73 2.88 -0.91 22.06
C ALA A 73 3.72 -1.85 22.96
N ASN A 74 3.49 -1.87 24.27
CA ASN A 74 4.30 -2.60 25.24
C ASN A 74 3.47 -3.67 25.96
N GLN A 75 3.41 -4.87 25.39
CA GLN A 75 3.10 -6.07 26.16
C GLN A 75 4.38 -6.89 26.37
N PRO A 76 4.74 -7.23 27.62
CA PRO A 76 5.96 -7.99 27.92
C PRO A 76 5.88 -9.50 27.58
N ASN A 77 4.77 -9.97 27.00
CA ASN A 77 4.50 -11.40 26.77
C ASN A 77 3.96 -11.69 25.36
N LEU A 78 4.47 -11.01 24.32
CA LEU A 78 4.18 -11.42 22.95
C LEU A 78 4.91 -12.74 22.66
N SER A 79 4.26 -13.67 21.96
CA SER A 79 4.98 -14.83 21.46
C SER A 79 6.04 -14.38 20.45
N ARG A 80 7.17 -15.08 20.38
CA ARG A 80 8.23 -14.80 19.41
C ARG A 80 7.69 -14.71 17.97
N ASP A 81 6.74 -15.57 17.62
CA ASP A 81 6.14 -15.57 16.30
C ASP A 81 5.32 -14.30 16.03
N LEU A 82 4.60 -13.79 17.04
CA LEU A 82 3.83 -12.55 16.94
C LEU A 82 4.77 -11.34 16.84
N GLU A 83 5.89 -11.33 17.57
CA GLU A 83 6.92 -10.29 17.41
C GLU A 83 7.50 -10.25 16.00
N LEU A 84 7.84 -11.42 15.44
CA LEU A 84 8.32 -11.51 14.06
C LEU A 84 7.27 -11.03 13.05
N ALA A 85 5.99 -11.35 13.28
CA ALA A 85 4.90 -10.87 12.44
C ALA A 85 4.75 -9.33 12.52
N LYS A 86 4.92 -8.73 13.70
CA LYS A 86 4.94 -7.27 13.87
C LYS A 86 6.10 -6.63 13.13
N ILE A 87 7.32 -7.15 13.28
CA ILE A 87 8.52 -6.63 12.61
C ILE A 87 8.29 -6.60 11.09
N ARG A 88 7.81 -7.70 10.51
CA ARG A 88 7.49 -7.79 9.08
C ARG A 88 6.44 -6.76 8.63
N LEU A 89 5.43 -6.52 9.45
CA LEU A 89 4.43 -5.49 9.16
C LEU A 89 5.08 -4.10 9.12
N THR A 90 5.93 -3.78 10.10
CA THR A 90 6.67 -2.52 10.15
C THR A 90 7.56 -2.33 8.92
N GLU A 91 8.36 -3.34 8.56
CA GLU A 91 9.22 -3.32 7.37
C GLU A 91 8.43 -3.07 6.07
N LEU A 92 7.26 -3.69 5.93
CA LEU A 92 6.39 -3.49 4.76
C LEU A 92 5.80 -2.08 4.70
N ILE A 93 5.41 -1.52 5.84
CA ILE A 93 4.89 -0.15 5.93
C ILE A 93 5.99 0.85 5.58
N GLU A 94 7.19 0.69 6.12
CA GLU A 94 8.34 1.55 5.84
C GLU A 94 8.75 1.47 4.36
N SER A 95 8.89 0.26 3.82
CA SER A 95 9.19 0.07 2.39
C SER A 95 8.13 0.71 1.48
N SER A 96 6.86 0.69 1.88
CA SER A 96 5.78 1.35 1.13
C SER A 96 5.88 2.88 1.19
N LYS A 97 6.24 3.44 2.34
CA LYS A 97 6.46 4.88 2.51
C LYS A 97 7.64 5.35 1.65
N ASP A 98 8.74 4.60 1.64
CA ASP A 98 9.92 4.92 0.81
C ASP A 98 9.57 4.92 -0.68
N LYS A 99 8.84 3.89 -1.14
CA LYS A 99 8.36 3.82 -2.53
C LYS A 99 7.44 4.99 -2.88
N GLN A 100 6.60 5.42 -1.95
CA GLN A 100 5.72 6.56 -2.15
C GLN A 100 6.53 7.87 -2.20
N ALA A 101 7.51 8.05 -1.31
CA ALA A 101 8.40 9.20 -1.31
C ALA A 101 9.18 9.32 -2.63
N LEU A 102 9.73 8.22 -3.13
CA LEU A 102 10.41 8.17 -4.43
C LEU A 102 9.48 8.57 -5.59
N ARG A 103 8.23 8.11 -5.58
CA ARG A 103 7.23 8.50 -6.60
C ARG A 103 6.90 10.00 -6.52
N ILE A 104 6.75 10.54 -5.32
CA ILE A 104 6.49 11.98 -5.12
C ILE A 104 7.69 12.79 -5.64
N GLN A 105 8.91 12.37 -5.32
CA GLN A 105 10.13 13.04 -5.78
C GLN A 105 10.23 13.05 -7.32
N ALA A 106 9.91 11.93 -7.97
CA ALA A 106 9.88 11.85 -9.44
C ALA A 106 8.84 12.81 -10.05
N VAL A 107 7.66 12.94 -9.44
CA VAL A 107 6.63 13.89 -9.89
C VAL A 107 7.09 15.34 -9.70
N LEU A 108 7.72 15.67 -8.57
CA LEU A 108 8.24 17.01 -8.30
C LEU A 108 9.32 17.42 -9.31
N ALA A 109 10.26 16.53 -9.59
CA ALA A 109 11.30 16.77 -10.60
C ALA A 109 10.71 17.01 -12.01
N GLY A 110 9.70 16.22 -12.39
CA GLY A 110 8.98 16.42 -13.66
C GLY A 110 8.25 17.77 -13.73
N ASN A 111 7.69 18.24 -12.62
CA ASN A 111 7.03 19.55 -12.57
C ASN A 111 8.03 20.72 -12.68
N GLU A 112 9.23 20.57 -12.12
CA GLU A 112 10.29 21.57 -12.21
C GLU A 112 10.84 21.72 -13.64
N GLU A 113 10.99 20.60 -14.35
CA GLU A 113 11.33 20.58 -15.77
C GLU A 113 10.25 21.29 -16.61
N LEU A 114 8.97 20.98 -16.38
CA LEU A 114 7.85 21.63 -17.08
C LEU A 114 7.82 23.15 -16.84
N ARG A 115 8.09 23.60 -15.60
CA ARG A 115 8.19 25.04 -15.28
C ARG A 115 9.35 25.69 -16.04
N SER A 116 10.51 25.05 -16.08
CA SER A 116 11.67 25.58 -16.81
C SER A 116 11.40 25.70 -18.32
N GLN A 117 10.66 24.75 -18.90
CA GLN A 117 10.22 24.82 -20.30
C GLN A 117 9.23 25.96 -20.54
N LEU A 118 8.28 26.17 -19.64
CA LEU A 118 7.33 27.29 -19.72
C LEU A 118 8.07 28.63 -19.66
N ASP A 119 8.99 28.83 -18.71
CA ASP A 119 9.78 30.05 -18.60
C ASP A 119 10.57 30.33 -19.89
N LEU A 120 11.16 29.28 -20.50
CA LEU A 120 11.88 29.42 -21.76
C LEU A 120 10.95 29.84 -22.91
N ILE A 121 9.76 29.23 -23.00
CA ILE A 121 8.75 29.59 -24.00
C ILE A 121 8.33 31.05 -23.80
N GLU A 122 8.02 31.46 -22.57
CA GLU A 122 7.62 32.84 -22.24
C GLU A 122 8.68 33.88 -22.62
N GLN A 123 9.96 33.58 -22.35
CA GLN A 123 11.07 34.43 -22.77
C GLN A 123 11.19 34.51 -24.28
N GLN A 124 11.05 33.39 -25.00
CA GLN A 124 11.10 33.38 -26.46
C GLN A 124 9.94 34.15 -27.09
N THR A 125 8.72 34.01 -26.55
CA THR A 125 7.55 34.76 -27.02
C THR A 125 7.70 36.25 -26.75
N SER A 126 8.22 36.64 -25.58
CA SER A 126 8.45 38.04 -25.23
C SER A 126 9.48 38.70 -26.15
N LYS A 127 10.58 37.99 -26.49
CA LYS A 127 11.58 38.45 -27.47
C LYS A 127 11.00 38.63 -28.87
N ARG A 128 10.13 37.72 -29.33
CA ARG A 128 9.47 37.86 -30.64
C ARG A 128 8.56 39.07 -30.66
N ILE A 129 7.72 39.28 -29.66
CA ILE A 129 6.78 40.41 -29.61
C ILE A 129 7.52 41.76 -29.58
N GLY A 130 8.59 41.86 -28.79
CA GLY A 130 9.44 43.06 -28.77
C GLY A 130 10.15 43.37 -30.10
N SER A 131 10.52 42.34 -30.86
CA SER A 131 11.10 42.49 -32.20
C SER A 131 10.11 43.01 -33.25
N TYR A 132 8.81 42.72 -33.11
CA TYR A 132 7.80 43.24 -34.04
C TYR A 132 7.44 44.70 -33.74
N SER A 133 7.57 45.16 -32.49
CA SER A 133 7.21 46.53 -32.09
C SER A 133 8.29 47.58 -32.40
N ASN A 134 9.53 47.18 -32.69
CA ASN A 134 10.65 48.10 -33.01
C ASN A 134 10.87 48.33 -34.52
N ASN A 135 10.06 47.71 -35.39
CA ASN A 135 10.18 47.84 -36.85
C ASN A 135 9.08 48.72 -37.49
N HIS A 136 8.45 49.60 -36.71
CA HIS A 136 7.51 50.62 -37.19
C HIS A 136 7.93 52.01 -36.71
#